data_AF-A0A1F9XS97-F1
#
_entry.id   AF-A0A1F9XS97-F1
#
_cell.length_a   1.000
_cell.length_b   1.000
_cell.length_c   1.000
_cell.angle_alpha   90.00
_cell.angle_beta   90.00
_cell.angle_gamma   90.00
#
_symmetry.space_group_name_H-M   'P 1'
#
loop_
_entity.id
_entity.type
_entity.pdbx_description
1 polymer ?
#
loop_
_entity_poly.entity_id
_entity_poly.type
_entity_poly.pdbx_seq_one_letter_code
_entity_poly.pdbx_strand_id
1 'polypeptide(L)'
;MEDKKNIFIGIVVALMLAGAWLYNLYPAFKANRELLKQVEPMLKEAEKLDLDYDKVLSGKDKYIGKYVLWCVQSKSKDEVFYKGDMNLRLTISNYWSMPKFLGSKHAGCIDMLLNIEDVRKTRSGLGIISAEFVYSRG
;
A
#
# COMPACT_ATOMS: atom_id res chain seq x y z
N MET A 1 -55.51 -13.91 -1.67
CA MET A 1 -54.51 -14.88 -2.21
C MET A 1 -53.43 -14.16 -3.04
N GLU A 2 -53.74 -13.01 -3.62
CA GLU A 2 -52.81 -12.16 -4.39
C GLU A 2 -51.67 -11.54 -3.56
N ASP A 3 -51.89 -11.15 -2.30
CA ASP A 3 -50.84 -10.50 -1.49
C ASP A 3 -49.63 -11.41 -1.22
N LYS A 4 -49.87 -12.70 -1.00
CA LYS A 4 -48.80 -13.69 -0.81
C LYS A 4 -47.96 -13.89 -2.08
N LYS A 5 -48.58 -13.75 -3.25
CA LYS A 5 -47.93 -13.88 -4.55
C LYS A 5 -47.03 -12.68 -4.84
N ASN A 6 -47.50 -11.47 -4.49
CA ASN A 6 -46.74 -10.23 -4.66
C ASN A 6 -45.55 -10.16 -3.68
N ILE A 7 -45.70 -10.62 -2.43
CA ILE A 7 -44.59 -10.74 -1.47
C ILE A 7 -43.54 -11.74 -1.97
N PHE A 8 -43.97 -12.88 -2.49
CA PHE A 8 -43.06 -13.90 -3.01
C PHE A 8 -42.26 -13.40 -4.22
N ILE A 9 -42.90 -12.69 -5.16
CA ILE A 9 -42.24 -12.07 -6.31
C ILE A 9 -41.24 -11.00 -5.83
N GLY A 10 -41.60 -10.17 -4.86
CA GLY A 10 -40.71 -9.17 -4.27
C GLY A 10 -39.44 -9.78 -3.65
N ILE A 11 -39.56 -10.91 -2.94
CA ILE A 11 -38.42 -11.63 -2.36
C ILE A 11 -37.51 -12.19 -3.45
N VAL A 12 -38.08 -12.80 -4.49
CA VAL A 12 -37.31 -13.37 -5.60
C VAL A 12 -36.53 -12.28 -6.34
N VAL A 13 -37.16 -11.13 -6.62
CA VAL A 13 -36.48 -9.99 -7.26
C VAL A 13 -35.37 -9.43 -6.37
N ALA A 14 -35.60 -9.31 -5.06
CA ALA A 14 -34.59 -8.84 -4.11
C ALA A 14 -33.37 -9.79 -4.03
N LEU A 15 -33.61 -11.11 -4.03
CA LEU A 15 -32.54 -12.12 -4.03
C LEU A 15 -31.74 -12.12 -5.34
N MET A 16 -32.40 -11.94 -6.48
CA MET A 16 -31.71 -11.81 -7.77
C MET A 16 -30.83 -10.55 -7.82
N LEU A 17 -31.33 -9.43 -7.33
CA LEU A 17 -30.55 -8.20 -7.24
C LEU A 17 -29.35 -8.37 -6.29
N ALA A 18 -29.54 -8.95 -5.12
CA ALA A 18 -28.45 -9.24 -4.18
C ALA A 18 -27.40 -10.18 -4.80
N GLY A 19 -27.83 -11.21 -5.54
CA GLY A 19 -26.94 -12.12 -6.25
C GLY A 19 -26.13 -11.42 -7.35
N ALA A 20 -26.76 -10.51 -8.11
CA ALA A 20 -26.08 -9.72 -9.14
C ALA A 20 -25.02 -8.78 -8.54
N TRP A 21 -25.32 -8.16 -7.39
CA TRP A 21 -24.35 -7.34 -6.65
C TRP A 21 -23.17 -8.17 -6.15
N LEU A 22 -23.43 -9.34 -5.57
CA LEU A 22 -22.38 -10.25 -5.10
C LEU A 22 -21.50 -10.77 -6.25
N TYR A 23 -22.09 -11.09 -7.41
CA TYR A 23 -21.36 -11.54 -8.59
C TYR A 23 -20.37 -10.48 -9.09
N ASN A 24 -20.76 -9.21 -9.08
CA ASN A 24 -19.89 -8.09 -9.47
C ASN A 24 -18.79 -7.81 -8.42
N LEU A 25 -19.05 -8.04 -7.14
CA LEU A 25 -18.08 -7.84 -6.04
C LEU A 25 -17.07 -8.99 -5.92
N TYR A 26 -17.48 -10.21 -6.25
CA TYR A 26 -16.65 -11.41 -6.14
C TYR A 26 -15.28 -11.32 -6.85
N PRO A 27 -15.16 -10.87 -8.12
CA PRO A 27 -13.87 -10.80 -8.80
C PRO A 27 -12.90 -9.83 -8.12
N ALA A 28 -13.37 -8.67 -7.64
CA ALA A 28 -12.55 -7.71 -6.91
C ALA A 28 -12.04 -8.30 -5.58
N PHE A 29 -12.91 -9.00 -4.85
CA PHE A 29 -12.53 -9.66 -3.60
C PHE A 29 -11.51 -10.78 -3.84
N LYS A 30 -11.71 -11.59 -4.88
CA LYS A 30 -10.78 -12.66 -5.27
C LYS A 30 -9.41 -12.09 -5.66
N ALA A 31 -9.38 -11.06 -6.52
CA ALA A 31 -8.15 -10.41 -6.95
C ALA A 31 -7.36 -9.83 -5.76
N ASN A 32 -8.03 -9.13 -4.84
CA ASN A 32 -7.39 -8.63 -3.62
C ASN A 32 -6.81 -9.75 -2.76
N ARG A 33 -7.54 -10.87 -2.62
CA ARG A 33 -7.06 -12.02 -1.84
C ARG A 33 -5.85 -12.70 -2.49
N GLU A 34 -5.82 -12.81 -3.81
CA GLU A 34 -4.68 -13.36 -4.55
C GLU A 34 -3.46 -12.45 -4.43
N LEU A 35 -3.64 -11.13 -4.57
CA LEU A 35 -2.58 -10.16 -4.37
C LEU A 35 -2.03 -10.23 -2.95
N LEU A 36 -2.90 -10.26 -1.93
CA LEU A 36 -2.49 -10.42 -0.53
C LEU A 36 -1.65 -11.68 -0.32
N LYS A 37 -2.03 -12.82 -0.90
CA LYS A 37 -1.24 -14.07 -0.80
C LYS A 37 0.14 -13.94 -1.44
N GLN A 38 0.26 -13.17 -2.53
CA GLN A 38 1.54 -12.96 -3.20
C GLN A 38 2.47 -12.05 -2.39
N VAL A 39 1.92 -11.03 -1.73
CA VAL A 39 2.72 -10.06 -0.94
C VAL A 39 2.91 -10.47 0.52
N GLU A 40 2.12 -11.41 1.05
CA GLU A 40 2.23 -11.92 2.42
C GLU A 40 3.65 -12.35 2.83
N PRO A 41 4.44 -13.11 2.03
CA PRO A 41 5.81 -13.43 2.40
C PRO A 41 6.70 -12.19 2.52
N MET A 42 6.52 -11.20 1.64
CA MET A 42 7.28 -9.94 1.65
C MET A 42 6.91 -9.08 2.86
N LEU A 43 5.63 -9.05 3.23
CA LEU A 43 5.15 -8.39 4.45
C LEU A 43 5.78 -9.03 5.69
N LYS A 44 5.80 -10.36 5.77
CA LYS A 44 6.44 -11.08 6.89
C LYS A 44 7.93 -10.82 6.96
N GLU A 45 8.62 -10.74 5.81
CA GLU A 45 10.04 -10.37 5.77
C GLU A 45 10.24 -8.95 6.31
N ALA A 46 9.44 -7.99 5.84
CA ALA A 46 9.51 -6.59 6.27
C ALA A 46 9.23 -6.43 7.78
N GLU A 47 8.17 -7.06 8.29
CA GLU A 47 7.80 -7.04 9.72
C GLU A 47 8.89 -7.69 10.59
N LYS A 48 9.52 -8.77 10.11
CA LYS A 48 10.62 -9.44 10.84
C LYS A 48 11.90 -8.60 10.88
N LEU A 49 12.21 -7.90 9.79
CA LEU A 49 13.41 -7.09 9.71
C LEU A 49 13.30 -5.80 10.54
N ASP A 50 12.08 -5.26 10.70
CA ASP A 50 11.76 -4.07 11.50
C ASP A 50 12.77 -2.92 11.28
N LEU A 51 13.04 -2.66 10.00
CA LEU A 51 13.97 -1.63 9.59
C LEU A 51 13.23 -0.30 9.54
N ASP A 52 13.77 0.70 10.22
CA ASP A 52 13.38 2.10 10.05
C ASP A 52 14.31 2.79 9.04
N TYR A 53 13.98 4.04 8.73
CA TYR A 53 14.73 4.84 7.75
C TYR A 53 16.22 4.95 8.11
N ASP A 54 16.54 5.18 9.38
CA ASP A 54 17.91 5.41 9.84
C ASP A 54 18.74 4.12 9.85
N LYS A 55 18.13 2.98 10.19
CA LYS A 55 18.75 1.65 10.08
C LYS A 55 19.08 1.33 8.63
N VAL A 56 18.17 1.60 7.69
CA VAL A 56 18.44 1.39 6.27
C VAL A 56 19.55 2.31 5.79
N LEU A 57 19.49 3.60 6.15
CA LEU A 57 20.47 4.59 5.73
C LEU A 57 21.89 4.28 6.27
N SER A 58 21.98 3.82 7.51
CA SER A 58 23.25 3.44 8.15
C SER A 58 23.80 2.11 7.62
N GLY A 59 22.92 1.15 7.30
CA GLY A 59 23.30 -0.14 6.75
C GLY A 59 23.71 -0.13 5.27
N LYS A 60 23.36 0.93 4.53
CA LYS A 60 23.69 1.11 3.11
C LYS A 60 23.28 -0.12 2.28
N ASP A 61 24.23 -0.67 1.52
CA ASP A 61 24.03 -1.76 0.57
C ASP A 61 23.51 -3.06 1.19
N LYS A 62 23.65 -3.23 2.51
CA LYS A 62 23.18 -4.42 3.25
C LYS A 62 21.69 -4.68 3.06
N TYR A 63 20.91 -3.62 2.87
CA TYR A 63 19.45 -3.70 2.82
C TYR A 63 18.89 -3.55 1.41
N ILE A 64 19.73 -3.45 0.39
CA ILE A 64 19.26 -3.46 -1.01
C ILE A 64 18.60 -4.82 -1.32
N GLY A 65 17.45 -4.78 -1.99
CA GLY A 65 16.60 -5.92 -2.28
C GLY A 65 15.78 -6.42 -1.09
N LYS A 66 15.81 -5.70 0.04
CA LYS A 66 14.99 -6.03 1.22
C LYS A 66 13.70 -5.25 1.23
N TYR A 67 12.66 -5.91 1.74
CA TYR A 67 11.35 -5.32 1.89
C TYR A 67 11.24 -4.60 3.24
N VAL A 68 10.58 -3.44 3.22
CA VAL A 68 10.26 -2.65 4.40
C VAL A 68 8.79 -2.24 4.36
N LEU A 69 8.16 -2.17 5.54
CA LEU A 69 6.79 -1.71 5.70
C LEU A 69 6.82 -0.35 6.38
N TRP A 70 6.62 0.72 5.61
CA TRP A 70 6.80 2.08 6.07
C TRP A 70 5.55 2.92 5.89
N CYS A 71 5.27 3.78 6.87
CA CYS A 71 4.27 4.81 6.72
C CYS A 71 4.80 5.89 5.76
N VAL A 72 4.18 6.02 4.59
CA VAL A 72 4.63 6.91 3.51
C VAL A 72 3.57 7.95 3.20
N GLN A 73 4.02 9.20 3.01
CA GLN A 73 3.21 10.28 2.47
C GLN A 73 3.69 10.59 1.04
N SER A 74 2.78 10.57 0.07
CA SER A 74 3.08 10.79 -1.36
C SER A 74 2.33 12.02 -1.89
N LYS A 75 3.02 13.17 -1.95
CA LYS A 75 2.44 14.43 -2.45
C LYS A 75 2.58 14.59 -3.96
N SER A 76 3.78 14.34 -4.45
CA SER A 76 4.13 14.38 -5.87
C SER A 76 5.25 13.37 -6.13
N LYS A 77 5.64 13.17 -7.40
CA LYS A 77 6.72 12.25 -7.77
C LYS A 77 8.02 12.55 -7.03
N ASP A 78 8.27 13.83 -6.79
CA ASP A 78 9.46 14.32 -6.12
C ASP A 78 9.25 14.51 -4.60
N GLU A 79 8.04 14.36 -4.09
CA GLU A 79 7.71 14.63 -2.69
C GLU A 79 7.08 13.41 -2.03
N VAL A 80 7.90 12.38 -1.85
CA VAL A 80 7.57 11.18 -1.08
C VAL A 80 8.38 11.19 0.22
N PHE A 81 7.70 11.01 1.34
CA PHE A 81 8.27 11.20 2.68
C PHE A 81 7.97 10.02 3.61
N TYR A 82 8.98 9.58 4.35
CA TYR A 82 8.82 8.63 5.46
C TYR A 82 8.15 9.32 6.66
N LYS A 83 7.09 8.72 7.19
CA LYS A 83 6.23 9.25 8.28
C LYS A 83 5.73 10.69 8.05
N GLY A 84 5.69 11.14 6.79
CA GLY A 84 5.36 12.53 6.46
C GLY A 84 6.40 13.56 6.95
N ASP A 85 7.61 13.13 7.31
CA ASP A 85 8.72 14.03 7.65
C ASP A 85 9.42 14.51 6.38
N MET A 86 9.41 15.83 6.16
CA MET A 86 10.03 16.46 4.98
C MET A 86 11.54 16.29 4.92
N ASN A 87 12.20 15.99 6.04
CA ASN A 87 13.63 15.72 6.07
C ASN A 87 13.98 14.29 5.65
N LEU A 88 13.01 13.37 5.66
CA LEU A 88 13.20 11.94 5.39
C LEU A 88 12.59 11.58 4.04
N ARG A 89 13.23 12.11 2.99
CA ARG A 89 12.76 11.96 1.60
C ARG A 89 13.05 10.56 1.06
N LEU A 90 12.11 10.06 0.26
CA LEU A 90 12.19 8.82 -0.50
C LEU A 90 12.14 9.14 -2.00
N THR A 91 12.80 8.32 -2.80
CA THR A 91 12.65 8.30 -4.27
C THR A 91 11.96 7.00 -4.65
N ILE A 92 10.87 7.06 -5.41
CA ILE A 92 10.12 5.87 -5.80
C ILE A 92 10.22 5.63 -7.31
N SER A 93 10.78 4.49 -7.70
CA SER A 93 11.06 4.16 -9.12
C SER A 93 9.77 4.03 -9.95
N ASN A 94 8.74 3.41 -9.38
CA ASN A 94 7.43 3.18 -9.99
C ASN A 94 6.31 4.05 -9.37
N TYR A 95 6.58 5.34 -9.15
CA TYR A 95 5.66 6.28 -8.49
C TYR A 95 4.20 6.23 -8.97
N TRP A 96 3.96 6.00 -10.27
CA TRP A 96 2.61 5.92 -10.85
C TRP A 96 1.74 4.79 -10.28
N SER A 97 2.36 3.74 -9.74
CA SER A 97 1.68 2.62 -9.11
C SER A 97 1.28 2.92 -7.66
N MET A 98 1.83 3.98 -7.05
CA MET A 98 1.53 4.34 -5.67
C MET A 98 0.16 5.00 -5.53
N PRO A 99 -0.58 4.70 -4.44
CA PRO A 99 -1.69 5.54 -4.06
C PRO A 99 -1.19 6.94 -3.66
N LYS A 100 -1.91 7.97 -4.08
CA LYS A 100 -1.66 9.35 -3.65
C LYS A 100 -2.22 9.58 -2.26
N PHE A 101 -1.39 10.04 -1.33
CA PHE A 101 -1.81 10.36 0.03
C PHE A 101 -1.34 11.76 0.44
N LEU A 102 -2.25 12.73 0.30
CA LEU A 102 -2.03 14.17 0.52
C LEU A 102 -2.27 14.58 1.99
N GLY A 103 -1.68 13.85 2.93
CA GLY A 103 -1.80 14.17 4.35
C GLY A 103 -1.19 15.52 4.75
N SER A 104 -1.66 16.09 5.86
CA SER A 104 -0.93 17.17 6.56
C SER A 104 0.24 16.58 7.35
N LYS A 105 1.32 17.36 7.54
CA LYS A 105 2.56 16.94 8.24
C LYS A 105 2.26 16.14 9.52
N HIS A 106 2.99 15.03 9.73
CA HIS A 106 2.95 14.11 10.88
C HIS A 106 1.69 13.27 11.12
N ALA A 107 0.53 13.61 10.55
CA ALA A 107 -0.72 12.89 10.80
C ALA A 107 -1.21 12.04 9.62
N GLY A 108 -0.70 12.30 8.41
CA GLY A 108 -1.19 11.62 7.22
C GLY A 108 -0.11 10.88 6.43
N CYS A 109 0.05 9.60 6.73
CA CYS A 109 0.72 8.63 5.86
C CYS A 109 -0.07 7.31 5.86
N ILE A 110 0.25 6.43 4.91
CA ILE A 110 -0.31 5.08 4.81
C ILE A 110 0.84 4.07 4.82
N ASP A 111 0.63 2.91 5.42
CA ASP A 111 1.64 1.86 5.43
C ASP A 111 1.81 1.28 4.02
N MET A 112 3.02 1.40 3.49
CA MET A 112 3.42 0.91 2.18
C MET A 112 4.54 -0.10 2.34
N LEU A 113 4.36 -1.25 1.68
CA LEU A 113 5.40 -2.22 1.45
C LEU A 113 6.26 -1.71 0.28
N LEU A 114 7.53 -1.52 0.57
CA LEU A 114 8.53 -1.03 -0.37
C LEU A 114 9.68 -2.03 -0.48
N ASN A 115 10.27 -2.15 -1.67
CA ASN A 115 11.53 -2.86 -1.90
C ASN A 115 12.66 -1.84 -2.01
N ILE A 116 13.69 -1.95 -1.18
CA ILE A 116 14.82 -1.01 -1.19
C ILE A 116 15.67 -1.28 -2.44
N GLU A 117 15.81 -0.30 -3.31
CA GLU A 117 16.64 -0.41 -4.52
C GLU A 117 18.03 0.20 -4.32
N ASP A 118 18.10 1.29 -3.55
CA ASP A 118 19.34 2.06 -3.40
C ASP A 118 19.34 2.91 -2.13
N VAL A 119 20.52 3.19 -1.59
CA VAL A 119 20.73 4.04 -0.43
C VAL A 119 21.89 4.99 -0.74
N ARG A 120 21.57 6.25 -1.00
CA ARG A 120 22.56 7.28 -1.36
C ARG A 120 22.61 8.40 -0.34
N LYS A 121 23.75 9.09 -0.26
CA LYS A 121 23.85 10.38 0.44
C LYS A 121 23.99 11.49 -0.58
N THR A 122 23.23 12.54 -0.39
CA THR A 122 23.37 13.79 -1.15
C THR A 122 24.68 14.50 -0.77
N ARG A 123 25.09 15.49 -1.58
CA ARG A 123 26.27 16.33 -1.26
C ARG A 123 26.12 17.12 0.04
N SER A 124 24.90 17.39 0.49
CA SER A 124 24.61 18.02 1.79
C SER A 124 24.61 17.03 2.97
N GLY A 125 24.89 15.75 2.73
CA GLY A 125 24.91 14.70 3.75
C GLY A 125 23.54 14.11 4.09
N LEU A 126 22.45 14.65 3.54
CA LEU A 126 21.11 14.07 3.69
C LEU A 126 21.05 12.72 2.97
N GLY A 127 20.60 11.70 3.69
CA GLY A 127 20.31 10.39 3.10
C GLY A 127 19.10 10.47 2.19
N ILE A 128 19.15 9.72 1.07
CA ILE A 128 18.00 9.46 0.21
C ILE A 128 17.97 7.97 -0.03
N ILE A 129 16.82 7.37 0.24
CA ILE A 129 16.55 5.96 -0.02
C ILE A 129 15.68 5.89 -1.27
N SER A 130 16.14 5.13 -2.25
CA SER A 130 15.34 4.78 -3.43
C SER A 130 14.68 3.43 -3.19
N ALA A 131 13.40 3.33 -3.52
CA ALA A 131 12.64 2.12 -3.36
C ALA A 131 11.62 1.92 -4.49
N GLU A 132 11.21 0.68 -4.69
CA GLU A 132 10.06 0.33 -5.51
C GLU A 132 8.82 0.17 -4.61
N PHE A 133 7.69 0.73 -5.01
CA PHE A 133 6.41 0.46 -4.36
C PHE A 133 5.89 -0.92 -4.77
N VAL A 134 5.50 -1.72 -3.77
CA VAL A 134 4.94 -3.07 -3.99
C VAL A 134 3.46 -3.10 -3.68
N TYR A 135 3.08 -2.60 -2.50
CA TYR A 135 1.73 -2.72 -1.98
C TYR A 135 1.46 -1.67 -0.91
N SER A 136 0.20 -1.28 -0.71
CA SER A 136 -0.23 -0.42 0.40
C SER A 136 -1.26 -1.14 1.26
N ARG A 137 -1.06 -1.11 2.57
CA ARG A 137 -2.02 -1.60 3.56
C ARG A 137 -3.01 -0.48 3.85
N GLY A 138 -4.17 -0.54 3.20
CA GLY A 138 -5.30 0.37 3.40
C GLY A 138 -6.37 -0.23 4.31
#